data_AF-A0A9X7VZ28-F1
#
_entry.id   AF-A0A9X7VZ28-F1
#
_cell.length_a   1.000
_cell.length_b   1.000
_cell.length_c   1.000
_cell.angle_alpha   90.00
_cell.angle_beta   90.00
_cell.angle_gamma   90.00
#
_symmetry.space_group_name_H-M   'P 1'
#
loop_
_entity.id
_entity.type
_entity.pdbx_description
1 polymer ?
#
loop_
_entity_poly.entity_id
_entity_poly.type
_entity_poly.pdbx_seq_one_letter_code
_entity_poly.pdbx_strand_id
1 'polypeptide(L)'
;MNKKQMERWEKVRARGKKRFILRYGVFGWGLSSGILFGILMMLEGSENITPVNWILNILLFMIFGYVWGLLMWSWTERKYQREQK
;
A
#
# COMPACT_ATOMS: atom_id res chain seq x y z
N MET A 1 10.68 6.06 17.08
CA MET A 1 10.77 6.81 15.82
C MET A 1 11.93 7.76 16.04
N ASN A 2 13.12 7.39 15.59
CA ASN A 2 14.30 8.20 15.86
C ASN A 2 14.18 9.58 15.17
N LYS A 3 14.93 10.61 15.58
CA LYS A 3 14.87 11.99 15.02
C LYS A 3 14.86 12.02 13.49
N LYS A 4 15.76 11.25 12.85
CA LYS A 4 15.81 11.11 11.37
C LYS A 4 14.51 10.53 10.76
N GLN A 5 13.82 9.63 11.46
CA GLN A 5 12.55 9.07 11.02
C GLN A 5 11.41 10.08 11.15
N MET A 6 11.43 10.90 12.22
CA MET A 6 10.45 11.98 12.42
C MET A 6 10.56 13.05 11.34
N GLU A 7 11.77 13.55 11.04
CA GLU A 7 11.99 14.52 9.95
C GLU A 7 11.54 14.00 8.58
N ARG A 8 11.78 12.71 8.31
CA ARG A 8 11.29 12.06 7.08
C ARG A 8 9.77 11.97 7.08
N TRP A 9 9.16 11.62 8.20
CA TRP A 9 7.71 11.53 8.32
C TRP A 9 7.05 12.90 8.16
N GLU A 10 7.62 13.96 8.70
CA GLU A 10 7.12 15.34 8.50
C GLU A 10 7.10 15.72 7.03
N LYS A 11 8.18 15.43 6.28
CA LYS A 11 8.24 15.66 4.83
C LYS A 11 7.16 14.87 4.07
N VAL A 12 6.90 13.63 4.48
CA VAL A 12 5.86 12.79 3.89
C VAL A 12 4.46 13.31 4.28
N ARG A 13 4.28 13.71 5.53
CA ARG A 13 3.04 14.23 6.09
C ARG A 13 2.63 15.54 5.44
N ALA A 14 3.59 16.44 5.20
CA ALA A 14 3.40 17.72 4.51
C ALA A 14 2.84 17.55 3.09
N ARG A 15 3.11 16.42 2.42
CA ARG A 15 2.55 16.10 1.09
C ARG A 15 1.09 15.62 1.14
N GLY A 16 0.57 15.34 2.33
CA GLY A 16 -0.81 14.98 2.59
C GLY A 16 -1.11 13.48 2.57
N LYS A 17 -2.14 13.10 3.33
CA LYS A 17 -2.60 11.73 3.52
C LYS A 17 -2.98 11.03 2.21
N LYS A 18 -3.74 11.71 1.33
CA LYS A 18 -4.20 11.12 0.06
C LYS A 18 -3.04 10.69 -0.84
N ARG A 19 -2.00 11.54 -0.98
CA ARG A 19 -0.79 11.22 -1.76
C ARG A 19 -0.02 10.04 -1.15
N PHE A 20 0.06 9.96 0.18
CA PHE A 20 0.70 8.82 0.83
C PHE A 20 -0.04 7.51 0.54
N ILE A 21 -1.37 7.49 0.71
CA ILE A 21 -2.17 6.28 0.49
C ILE A 21 -2.07 5.83 -0.97
N LEU A 22 -2.20 6.75 -1.93
CA LEU A 22 -2.07 6.40 -3.34
C LEU A 22 -0.67 5.87 -3.64
N ARG A 23 0.38 6.59 -3.23
CA ARG A 23 1.76 6.23 -3.60
C ARG A 23 2.27 4.97 -2.92
N TYR A 24 2.08 4.85 -1.61
CA TYR A 24 2.66 3.76 -0.82
C TYR A 24 1.67 2.61 -0.60
N GLY A 25 0.39 2.91 -0.46
CA GLY A 25 -0.67 1.90 -0.32
C GLY A 25 -1.05 1.30 -1.67
N VAL A 26 -1.65 2.10 -2.55
CA VAL A 26 -2.24 1.60 -3.81
C VAL A 26 -1.17 1.22 -4.82
N PHE A 27 -0.31 2.15 -5.24
CA PHE A 27 0.73 1.89 -6.24
C PHE A 27 1.92 1.11 -5.67
N GLY A 28 2.28 1.39 -4.41
CA GLY A 28 3.42 0.76 -3.76
C GLY A 28 3.15 -0.69 -3.38
N TRP A 29 2.05 -0.96 -2.67
CA TRP A 29 1.72 -2.28 -2.15
C TRP A 29 0.64 -3.00 -2.98
N GLY A 30 -0.47 -2.32 -3.31
CA GLY A 30 -1.60 -2.95 -4.01
C GLY A 30 -1.25 -3.39 -5.43
N LEU A 31 -0.68 -2.49 -6.24
CA LEU A 31 -0.31 -2.80 -7.63
C LEU A 31 0.82 -3.84 -7.70
N SER A 32 1.86 -3.68 -6.89
CA SER A 32 2.98 -4.64 -6.86
C SER A 32 2.53 -6.03 -6.41
N SER A 33 1.69 -6.12 -5.38
CA SER A 33 1.15 -7.40 -4.89
C SER A 33 0.18 -8.02 -5.89
N GLY A 34 -0.66 -7.23 -6.55
CA GLY A 34 -1.57 -7.71 -7.59
C GLY A 34 -0.82 -8.28 -8.80
N ILE A 35 0.25 -7.60 -9.25
CA ILE A 35 1.12 -8.12 -10.32
C ILE A 35 1.83 -9.39 -9.89
N LEU A 36 2.41 -9.40 -8.68
CA LEU A 36 3.11 -10.58 -8.14
C LEU A 36 2.18 -11.78 -8.03
N PHE A 37 0.99 -11.59 -7.46
CA PHE A 37 -0.04 -12.63 -7.37
C PHE A 37 -0.45 -13.13 -8.75
N GLY A 38 -0.57 -12.21 -9.71
CA GLY A 38 -0.87 -12.54 -11.07
C GLY A 38 0.17 -13.43 -11.75
N ILE A 39 1.46 -13.15 -11.52
CA ILE A 39 2.58 -13.96 -12.01
C ILE A 39 2.60 -15.33 -11.32
N LEU A 40 2.38 -15.37 -10.00
CA LEU A 40 2.34 -16.62 -9.24
C LEU A 40 1.24 -17.55 -9.76
N MET A 41 0.04 -17.02 -10.00
CA MET A 41 -1.05 -17.79 -10.58
C MET A 41 -0.68 -18.37 -11.94
N MET A 42 -0.02 -17.59 -12.81
CA MET A 42 0.44 -18.07 -14.12
C MET A 42 1.46 -19.20 -14.00
N LEU A 43 2.39 -19.11 -13.04
CA LEU A 43 3.39 -20.16 -12.78
C LEU A 43 2.75 -21.44 -12.21
N GLU A 44 1.66 -21.31 -11.46
CA GLU A 44 0.92 -22.44 -10.88
C GLU A 44 0.10 -23.21 -11.93
N GLY A 45 0.03 -22.72 -13.18
CA GLY A 45 -0.71 -23.38 -14.26
C GLY A 45 -2.23 -23.32 -14.06
N SER A 46 -2.72 -22.34 -13.30
CA SER A 46 -4.15 -22.20 -13.00
C SER A 46 -4.95 -21.96 -14.29
N GLU A 47 -5.76 -22.94 -14.67
CA GLU A 47 -6.66 -22.88 -15.84
C GLU A 47 -7.77 -21.81 -15.69
N ASN A 48 -7.92 -21.24 -14.48
CA ASN A 48 -8.94 -20.24 -14.15
C ASN A 48 -8.49 -18.78 -14.35
N ILE A 49 -7.28 -18.55 -14.89
CA ILE A 49 -6.77 -17.21 -15.17
C ILE A 49 -7.35 -16.71 -16.49
N THR A 50 -8.59 -16.27 -16.44
CA THR A 50 -9.12 -15.41 -17.51
C THR A 50 -8.55 -13.99 -17.34
N PRO A 51 -8.35 -13.24 -18.44
CA PRO A 51 -7.94 -11.84 -18.36
C PRO A 51 -8.84 -11.00 -17.46
N VAL A 52 -10.14 -11.32 -17.42
CA VAL A 52 -11.14 -10.67 -16.56
C VAL A 52 -10.85 -10.93 -15.08
N ASN A 53 -10.66 -12.18 -14.67
CA ASN A 53 -10.34 -12.53 -13.28
C ASN A 53 -9.02 -11.88 -12.82
N TRP A 54 -8.05 -11.81 -13.72
CA TRP A 54 -6.75 -11.19 -13.45
C TRP A 54 -6.87 -9.70 -13.15
N ILE A 55 -7.63 -8.97 -13.98
CA ILE A 55 -7.92 -7.54 -13.77
C ILE A 55 -8.71 -7.33 -12.49
N LEU A 56 -9.72 -8.17 -12.21
CA LEU A 56 -10.50 -8.09 -10.98
C LEU A 56 -9.63 -8.28 -9.74
N ASN A 57 -8.71 -9.25 -9.76
CA ASN A 57 -7.77 -9.47 -8.66
C ASN A 57 -6.87 -8.24 -8.44
N ILE A 58 -6.30 -7.66 -9.50
CA ILE A 58 -5.48 -6.43 -9.39
C ILE A 58 -6.29 -5.29 -8.77
N LEU A 59 -7.54 -5.09 -9.20
CA LEU A 59 -8.43 -4.07 -8.62
C LEU A 59 -8.71 -4.34 -7.14
N LEU A 60 -8.95 -5.59 -6.76
CA LEU A 60 -9.11 -6.02 -5.38
C LEU A 60 -7.87 -5.71 -4.54
N PHE A 61 -6.69 -6.05 -5.04
CA PHE A 61 -5.41 -5.72 -4.38
C PHE A 61 -5.17 -4.21 -4.30
N MET A 62 -5.60 -3.42 -5.28
CA MET A 62 -5.53 -1.95 -5.20
C MET A 62 -6.46 -1.39 -4.12
N ILE A 63 -7.67 -1.94 -3.96
CA ILE A 63 -8.60 -1.57 -2.88
C ILE A 63 -7.99 -1.94 -1.52
N PHE A 64 -7.46 -3.16 -1.37
CA PHE A 64 -6.74 -3.55 -0.16
C PHE A 64 -5.52 -2.66 0.09
N GLY A 65 -4.78 -2.28 -0.94
CA GLY A 65 -3.66 -1.34 -0.85
C GLY A 65 -4.09 0.04 -0.36
N TYR A 66 -5.28 0.51 -0.73
CA TYR A 66 -5.85 1.75 -0.20
C TYR A 66 -6.12 1.65 1.30
N VAL A 67 -6.79 0.58 1.74
CA VAL A 67 -7.07 0.31 3.16
C VAL A 67 -5.77 0.15 3.95
N TRP A 68 -4.80 -0.57 3.40
CA TRP A 68 -3.48 -0.74 3.99
C TRP A 68 -2.75 0.61 4.15
N GLY A 69 -2.78 1.46 3.12
CA GLY A 69 -2.22 2.81 3.19
C GLY A 69 -2.88 3.67 4.26
N LEU A 70 -4.20 3.54 4.46
CA LEU A 70 -4.93 4.22 5.54
C LEU A 70 -4.50 3.74 6.93
N LEU A 71 -4.37 2.43 7.11
CA LEU A 71 -3.91 1.83 8.35
C LEU A 71 -2.48 2.26 8.66
N MET A 72 -1.57 2.13 7.70
CA MET A 72 -0.16 2.55 7.85
C MET A 72 -0.02 4.03 8.19
N TRP A 73 -0.79 4.89 7.53
CA TRP A 73 -0.81 6.32 7.87
C TRP A 73 -1.24 6.53 9.33
N SER A 74 -2.36 5.93 9.73
CA SER A 74 -2.90 6.08 11.08
C SER A 74 -1.94 5.55 12.14
N TRP A 75 -1.26 4.43 11.86
CA TRP A 75 -0.31 3.82 12.76
C TRP A 75 0.96 4.66 12.91
N THR A 76 1.49 5.17 11.80
CA THR A 76 2.68 6.03 11.79
C THR A 76 2.39 7.38 12.45
N GLU A 77 1.21 7.95 12.20
CA GLU A 77 0.78 9.19 12.84
C GLU A 77 0.62 9.02 14.34
N ARG A 78 -0.03 7.94 14.80
CA ARG A 78 -0.14 7.63 16.24
C ARG A 78 1.24 7.45 16.89
N LYS A 79 2.18 6.81 16.20
CA LYS A 79 3.56 6.64 16.69
C LYS A 79 4.28 7.98 16.80
N TYR A 80 4.15 8.84 15.79
CA TYR A 80 4.73 10.18 15.80
C TYR A 80 4.19 11.03 16.96
N GLN A 81 2.87 11.01 17.18
CA GLN A 81 2.23 11.76 18.29
C GLN A 81 2.65 11.26 19.67
N ARG A 82 2.88 9.95 19.84
CA ARG A 82 3.35 9.39 21.11
C ARG A 82 4.78 9.81 21.47
N GLU A 83 5.61 10.07 20.48
CA GLU A 83 7.02 10.40 20.69
C GLU A 83 7.30 11.92 20.71
N GLN A 84 6.30 12.74 20.40
CA GLN A 84 6.32 14.18 20.65
C GLN A 84 5.77 14.59 22.03
N LYS A 85 5.15 13.66 22.77
CA LYS A 85 4.80 13.84 24.18
C LYS A 85 5.99 13.50 25.07
#